data_AF-A0A9W6XWA7-F1
#
_entry.id   AF-A0A9W6XWA7-F1
#
_cell.length_a   1.000
_cell.length_b   1.000
_cell.length_c   1.000
_cell.angle_alpha   90.00
_cell.angle_beta   90.00
_cell.angle_gamma   90.00
#
_symmetry.space_group_name_H-M   'P 1'
#
loop_
_entity.id
_entity.type
_entity.pdbx_description
1 polymer ?
#
loop_
_entity_poly.entity_id
_entity_poly.type
_entity_poly.pdbx_seq_one_letter_code
_entity_poly.pdbx_strand_id
1 'polypeptide(L)'
;MDSNGEMVLRLSRIGLIRLINVVQHAKSAAKYSASALPYVEYFSPSPAHREGALRENQAIPLTEQRFRDAEAGATPFEFPCVVLSHGKAGMFDSLKMQAGVTPQTLADLERKWLDAQTKLAHTVSKRSVHLVVKDTGHCIHHEKPEEVTRAVRALVDEINGDVHDHRGLMALTK
;
A
#
# COMPACT_ATOMS: atom_id res chain seq x y z
N MET A 1 17.22 -10.80 -21.92
CA MET A 1 15.99 -9.97 -21.90
C MET A 1 14.97 -10.76 -21.12
N ASP A 2 14.74 -10.39 -19.86
CA ASP A 2 13.93 -11.19 -18.94
C ASP A 2 12.44 -10.99 -19.22
N SER A 3 11.77 -12.12 -19.46
CA SER A 3 10.35 -12.30 -19.80
C SER A 3 9.36 -11.60 -18.86
N ASN A 4 9.81 -11.17 -17.68
CA ASN A 4 9.01 -10.47 -16.68
C ASN A 4 8.70 -9.02 -17.04
N GLY A 5 9.62 -8.31 -17.70
CA GLY A 5 9.39 -6.92 -18.14
C GLY A 5 8.36 -6.84 -19.27
N GLU A 6 8.41 -7.81 -20.18
CA GLU A 6 7.47 -7.93 -21.28
C GLU A 6 6.06 -8.29 -20.79
N MET A 7 5.95 -9.12 -19.74
CA MET A 7 4.67 -9.52 -19.14
C MET A 7 3.95 -8.36 -18.42
N VAL A 8 4.69 -7.45 -17.78
CA VAL A 8 4.13 -6.24 -17.14
C VAL A 8 3.62 -5.24 -18.18
N LEU A 9 4.35 -5.06 -19.29
CA LEU A 9 3.91 -4.28 -20.45
C LEU A 9 2.70 -4.92 -21.16
N ARG A 10 2.59 -6.25 -21.15
CA ARG A 10 1.42 -6.98 -21.65
C ARG A 10 0.19 -6.79 -20.75
N LEU A 11 0.35 -6.93 -19.44
CA LEU A 11 -0.75 -6.79 -18.46
C LEU A 11 -1.28 -5.35 -18.36
N SER A 12 -0.43 -4.35 -18.61
CA SER A 12 -0.83 -2.95 -18.75
C SER A 12 -1.56 -2.67 -20.07
N ARG A 13 -1.17 -3.31 -21.19
CA ARG A 13 -1.93 -3.32 -22.45
C ARG A 13 -3.30 -4.01 -22.35
N ILE A 14 -3.42 -5.04 -21.50
CA ILE A 14 -4.69 -5.77 -21.25
C ILE A 14 -5.60 -5.02 -20.24
N GLY A 15 -5.11 -3.90 -19.69
CA GLY A 15 -5.95 -2.97 -18.93
C GLY A 15 -6.27 -3.41 -17.51
N LEU A 16 -5.49 -4.28 -16.86
CA LEU A 16 -5.81 -4.77 -15.51
C LEU A 16 -5.69 -3.69 -14.41
N ILE A 17 -4.68 -2.82 -14.48
CA ILE A 17 -4.59 -1.63 -13.61
C ILE A 17 -5.72 -0.67 -13.93
N ARG A 18 -6.04 -0.52 -15.22
CA ARG A 18 -7.21 0.22 -15.70
C ARG A 18 -8.52 -0.39 -15.21
N LEU A 19 -8.61 -1.70 -15.05
CA LEU A 19 -9.77 -2.44 -14.58
C LEU A 19 -9.95 -2.22 -13.08
N ILE A 20 -8.88 -2.34 -12.29
CA ILE A 20 -8.92 -2.00 -10.86
C ILE A 20 -9.31 -0.53 -10.68
N ASN A 21 -8.72 0.36 -11.48
CA ASN A 21 -9.04 1.78 -11.41
C ASN A 21 -10.47 2.07 -11.89
N VAL A 22 -10.97 1.46 -12.97
CA VAL A 22 -12.36 1.62 -13.45
C VAL A 22 -13.37 1.06 -12.45
N VAL A 23 -13.10 -0.12 -11.89
CA VAL A 23 -13.93 -0.76 -10.85
C VAL A 23 -13.97 0.09 -9.59
N GLN A 24 -12.84 0.68 -9.19
CA GLN A 24 -12.79 1.58 -8.04
C GLN A 24 -13.27 2.99 -8.35
N HIS A 25 -13.16 3.48 -9.58
CA HIS A 25 -13.51 4.83 -9.98
C HIS A 25 -15.01 5.04 -9.92
N ALA A 26 -15.83 4.08 -10.37
CA ALA A 26 -17.28 4.18 -10.21
C ALA A 26 -17.69 4.20 -8.72
N LYS A 27 -17.02 3.41 -7.89
CA LYS A 27 -17.22 3.37 -6.43
C LYS A 27 -16.77 4.67 -5.76
N SER A 28 -15.64 5.24 -6.16
CA SER A 28 -15.12 6.52 -5.66
C SER A 28 -15.98 7.68 -6.15
N ALA A 29 -16.34 7.72 -7.43
CA ALA A 29 -17.26 8.72 -7.98
C ALA A 29 -18.62 8.68 -7.27
N ALA A 30 -19.15 7.49 -6.97
CA ALA A 30 -20.36 7.34 -6.16
C ALA A 30 -20.15 7.71 -4.69
N LYS A 31 -18.99 7.42 -4.10
CA LYS A 31 -18.65 7.74 -2.70
C LYS A 31 -18.42 9.23 -2.46
N TYR A 32 -17.98 9.97 -3.48
CA TYR A 32 -17.69 11.40 -3.44
C TYR A 32 -18.67 12.25 -4.26
N SER A 33 -19.83 11.70 -4.62
CA SER A 33 -20.92 12.46 -5.25
C SER A 33 -21.81 13.16 -4.23
N ALA A 34 -22.58 14.16 -4.68
CA ALA A 34 -23.55 14.87 -3.85
C ALA A 34 -24.62 13.96 -3.23
N SER A 35 -24.91 12.79 -3.83
CA SER A 35 -25.86 11.82 -3.28
C SER A 35 -25.28 10.96 -2.15
N ALA A 36 -23.94 10.92 -2.00
CA ALA A 36 -23.27 10.21 -0.90
C ALA A 36 -22.96 11.10 0.30
N LEU A 37 -23.33 12.39 0.26
CA LEU A 37 -23.18 13.33 1.38
C LEU A 37 -23.62 12.73 2.74
N PRO A 38 -24.79 12.06 2.85
CA PRO A 38 -25.24 11.48 4.12
C PRO A 38 -24.34 10.36 4.65
N TYR A 39 -23.70 9.57 3.77
CA TYR A 39 -22.79 8.49 4.14
C TYR A 39 -21.40 9.00 4.47
N VAL A 40 -20.94 10.05 3.79
CA VAL A 40 -19.69 10.75 4.08
C VAL A 40 -19.78 11.48 5.43
N GLU A 41 -20.95 12.03 5.77
CA GLU A 41 -21.22 12.65 7.08
C GLU A 41 -21.22 11.65 8.25
N TYR A 42 -21.62 10.40 8.00
CA TYR A 42 -21.65 9.36 9.04
C TYR A 42 -20.27 8.76 9.36
N PHE A 43 -19.37 8.67 8.38
CA PHE A 43 -18.07 7.99 8.53
C PHE A 43 -16.84 8.92 8.50
N SER A 44 -16.98 10.21 8.18
CA SER A 44 -15.88 11.19 8.19
C SER A 44 -16.14 12.25 9.27
N PRO A 45 -15.51 12.14 10.45
CA PRO A 45 -15.97 12.80 11.67
C PRO A 45 -15.83 14.33 11.71
N SER A 46 -15.29 14.99 10.66
CA SER A 46 -15.22 16.45 10.58
C SER A 46 -15.23 16.97 9.14
N PRO A 47 -15.66 18.23 8.90
CA PRO A 47 -15.52 18.89 7.59
C PRO A 47 -14.10 18.79 7.00
N ALA A 48 -13.06 18.88 7.85
CA ALA A 48 -11.67 18.75 7.43
C ALA A 48 -11.33 17.34 6.88
N HIS A 49 -11.87 16.28 7.47
CA HIS A 49 -11.69 14.92 6.94
C HIS A 49 -12.35 14.75 5.57
N ARG A 50 -13.54 15.34 5.37
CA ARG A 50 -14.25 15.31 4.09
C ARG A 50 -13.44 16.02 3.00
N GLU A 51 -12.90 17.18 3.33
CA GLU A 51 -12.06 17.95 2.42
C GLU A 51 -10.73 17.24 2.11
N GLY A 52 -10.11 16.61 3.11
CA GLY A 52 -8.91 15.78 2.93
C GLY A 52 -9.15 14.65 1.92
N ALA A 53 -10.24 13.88 2.12
CA ALA A 53 -10.60 12.81 1.20
C ALA A 53 -10.87 13.34 -0.22
N LEU A 54 -11.59 14.46 -0.38
CA LEU A 54 -11.82 15.05 -1.69
C LEU A 54 -10.51 15.45 -2.39
N ARG A 55 -9.59 16.10 -1.66
CA ARG A 55 -8.29 16.53 -2.18
C ARG A 55 -7.42 15.33 -2.60
N GLU A 56 -7.40 14.27 -1.80
CA GLU A 56 -6.69 13.03 -2.16
C GLU A 56 -7.22 12.43 -3.46
N ASN A 57 -8.54 12.35 -3.63
CA ASN A 57 -9.14 11.82 -4.86
C ASN A 57 -8.88 12.72 -6.06
N GLN A 58 -8.99 14.04 -5.90
CA GLN A 58 -8.68 15.00 -6.97
C GLN A 58 -7.19 14.97 -7.37
N ALA A 59 -6.30 14.59 -6.45
CA ALA A 59 -4.88 14.47 -6.71
C ALA A 59 -4.49 13.16 -7.44
N ILE A 60 -5.39 12.17 -7.58
CA ILE A 60 -5.09 10.89 -8.23
C ILE A 60 -4.44 11.05 -9.61
N PRO A 61 -4.98 11.87 -10.54
CA PRO A 61 -4.38 12.01 -11.87
C PRO A 61 -2.94 12.55 -11.82
N LEU A 62 -2.67 13.49 -10.91
CA LEU A 62 -1.34 14.05 -10.70
C LEU A 62 -0.40 13.03 -10.08
N THR A 63 -0.87 12.26 -9.08
CA THR A 63 -0.11 11.19 -8.45
C THR A 63 0.26 10.10 -9.46
N GLU A 64 -0.69 9.69 -10.30
CA GLU A 64 -0.44 8.75 -11.39
C GLU A 64 0.55 9.31 -12.41
N GLN A 65 0.45 10.59 -12.75
CA GLN A 65 1.40 11.24 -13.65
C GLN A 65 2.81 11.25 -13.04
N ARG A 66 2.94 11.59 -11.75
CA ARG A 66 4.23 11.52 -11.03
C ARG A 66 4.80 10.12 -11.00
N PHE A 67 3.98 9.07 -10.87
CA PHE A 67 4.46 7.69 -10.97
C PHE A 67 4.93 7.34 -12.39
N ARG A 68 4.36 7.94 -13.44
CA ARG A 68 4.83 7.79 -14.83
C ARG A 68 6.12 8.56 -15.08
N ASP A 69 6.22 9.77 -14.53
CA ASP A 69 7.34 10.68 -14.72
C ASP A 69 8.56 10.34 -13.85
N ALA A 70 8.35 9.61 -12.75
CA ALA A 70 9.41 8.99 -11.99
C ALA A 70 10.09 7.92 -12.87
N GLU A 71 11.08 8.33 -13.67
CA GLU A 71 11.93 7.44 -14.44
C GLU A 71 12.52 6.34 -13.52
N ALA A 72 12.86 5.19 -14.11
CA ALA A 72 13.30 3.96 -13.46
C ALA A 72 14.64 4.04 -12.69
N GLY A 73 15.02 5.23 -12.20
CA GLY A 73 16.21 5.53 -11.43
C GLY A 73 15.91 6.20 -10.09
N ALA A 74 14.79 5.85 -9.44
CA ALA A 74 14.60 6.28 -8.04
C ALA A 74 15.74 5.70 -7.20
N THR A 75 16.68 6.57 -6.82
CA THR A 75 17.80 6.21 -5.94
C THR A 75 17.21 5.62 -4.66
N PRO A 76 17.66 4.43 -4.22
CA PRO A 76 17.24 3.89 -2.93
C PRO A 76 17.48 4.93 -1.84
N PHE A 77 16.56 5.01 -0.88
CA PHE A 77 16.71 5.88 0.27
C PHE A 77 18.00 5.54 1.01
N GLU A 78 18.70 6.59 1.45
CA GLU A 78 19.91 6.46 2.27
C GLU A 78 19.59 6.15 3.74
N PHE A 79 18.33 6.37 4.15
CA PHE A 79 17.83 6.11 5.50
C PHE A 79 17.21 4.70 5.63
N PRO A 80 17.17 4.12 6.85
CA PRO A 80 16.59 2.80 7.07
C PRO A 80 15.07 2.82 6.87
N CYS A 81 14.51 1.68 6.46
CA CYS A 81 13.08 1.55 6.15
C CYS A 81 12.50 0.27 6.75
N VAL A 82 11.30 0.35 7.33
CA VAL A 82 10.53 -0.83 7.75
C VAL A 82 9.22 -0.84 6.99
N VAL A 83 8.92 -1.96 6.33
CA VAL A 83 7.64 -2.20 5.67
C VAL A 83 6.83 -3.15 6.53
N LEU A 84 5.71 -2.68 7.06
CA LEU A 84 4.74 -3.50 7.79
C LEU A 84 3.62 -3.93 6.84
N SER A 85 3.37 -5.22 6.77
CA SER A 85 2.33 -5.82 5.92
C SER A 85 1.33 -6.60 6.75
N HIS A 86 0.08 -6.62 6.31
CA HIS A 86 -1.00 -7.31 7.01
C HIS A 86 -0.87 -8.83 6.84
N GLY A 87 -1.24 -9.57 7.88
CA GLY A 87 -1.21 -11.04 7.87
C GLY A 87 -2.57 -11.69 7.55
N LYS A 88 -3.68 -10.99 7.77
CA LYS A 88 -5.04 -11.47 7.45
C LYS A 88 -5.40 -11.11 6.03
N ALA A 89 -5.88 -12.10 5.28
CA ALA A 89 -6.57 -11.85 4.02
C ALA A 89 -7.89 -11.09 4.27
N GLY A 90 -8.27 -10.22 3.36
CA GLY A 90 -9.51 -9.46 3.43
C GLY A 90 -9.35 -7.97 3.08
N MET A 91 -8.14 -7.52 2.74
CA MET A 91 -7.92 -6.15 2.24
C MET A 91 -8.80 -5.86 1.02
N PHE A 92 -9.00 -6.86 0.17
CA PHE A 92 -9.76 -6.73 -1.06
C PHE A 92 -11.22 -7.20 -0.95
N ASP A 93 -11.72 -7.51 0.25
CA ASP A 93 -13.07 -8.07 0.44
C ASP A 93 -14.19 -7.17 -0.08
N SER A 94 -13.96 -5.86 -0.09
CA SER A 94 -14.92 -4.91 -0.63
C SER A 94 -15.14 -5.03 -2.15
N LEU A 95 -14.32 -5.83 -2.84
CA LEU A 95 -14.45 -6.16 -4.27
C LEU A 95 -15.31 -7.41 -4.51
N LYS A 96 -15.68 -8.18 -3.48
CA LYS A 96 -16.57 -9.36 -3.62
C LYS A 96 -17.91 -9.04 -4.30
N MET A 97 -18.37 -7.80 -4.15
CA MET A 97 -19.63 -7.31 -4.72
C MET A 97 -19.51 -6.88 -6.20
N GLN A 98 -18.32 -6.91 -6.78
CA GLN A 98 -18.08 -6.48 -8.16
C GLN A 98 -18.28 -7.65 -9.13
N ALA A 99 -18.98 -7.39 -10.23
CA ALA A 99 -19.23 -8.41 -11.26
C ALA A 99 -17.91 -8.95 -11.82
N GLY A 100 -17.80 -10.28 -11.89
CA GLY A 100 -16.60 -10.96 -12.41
C GLY A 100 -15.46 -11.12 -11.40
N VAL A 101 -15.58 -10.63 -10.17
CA VAL A 101 -14.60 -10.89 -9.11
C VAL A 101 -14.89 -12.25 -8.46
N THR A 102 -13.93 -13.18 -8.58
CA THR A 102 -14.02 -14.51 -7.98
C THR A 102 -13.21 -14.58 -6.68
N PRO A 103 -13.44 -15.58 -5.81
CA PRO A 103 -12.55 -15.81 -4.65
C PRO A 103 -11.08 -15.97 -5.05
N GLN A 104 -10.80 -16.60 -6.19
CA GLN A 104 -9.45 -16.73 -6.72
C GLN A 104 -8.83 -15.38 -7.09
N THR A 105 -9.62 -14.48 -7.68
CA THR A 105 -9.18 -13.11 -7.98
C THR A 105 -8.72 -12.38 -6.73
N LEU A 106 -9.44 -12.55 -5.61
CA LEU A 106 -9.09 -11.92 -4.34
C LEU A 106 -7.81 -12.53 -3.75
N ALA A 107 -7.68 -13.85 -3.77
CA ALA A 107 -6.45 -14.53 -3.33
C ALA A 107 -5.23 -14.10 -4.17
N ASP A 108 -5.41 -13.93 -5.47
CA ASP A 108 -4.35 -13.44 -6.37
C ASP A 108 -3.98 -11.98 -6.08
N LEU A 109 -4.95 -11.14 -5.72
CA LEU A 109 -4.70 -9.75 -5.33
C LEU A 109 -3.95 -9.68 -3.99
N GLU A 110 -4.34 -10.46 -2.99
CA GLU A 110 -3.63 -10.54 -1.70
C GLU A 110 -2.17 -10.98 -1.89
N ARG A 111 -1.94 -12.02 -2.70
CA ARG A 111 -0.58 -12.48 -3.03
C ARG A 111 0.23 -11.40 -3.74
N LYS A 112 -0.34 -10.79 -4.79
CA LYS A 112 0.34 -9.71 -5.53
C LYS A 112 0.64 -8.50 -4.65
N TRP A 113 -0.25 -8.20 -3.71
CA TRP A 113 -0.07 -7.11 -2.76
C TRP A 113 1.11 -7.40 -1.83
N LEU A 114 1.17 -8.61 -1.26
CA LEU A 114 2.30 -9.04 -0.45
C LEU A 114 3.61 -9.04 -1.26
N ASP A 115 3.61 -9.58 -2.47
CA ASP A 115 4.79 -9.60 -3.36
C ASP A 115 5.29 -8.17 -3.65
N ALA A 116 4.38 -7.21 -3.84
CA ALA A 116 4.73 -5.82 -4.05
C ALA A 116 5.35 -5.18 -2.80
N GLN A 117 4.86 -5.50 -1.60
CA GLN A 117 5.42 -5.02 -0.33
C GLN A 117 6.80 -5.64 -0.06
N THR A 118 6.97 -6.93 -0.33
CA THR A 118 8.26 -7.62 -0.28
C THR A 118 9.26 -6.96 -1.22
N LYS A 119 8.85 -6.73 -2.48
CA LYS A 119 9.70 -6.05 -3.46
C LYS A 119 10.05 -4.64 -3.02
N LEU A 120 9.08 -3.87 -2.53
CA LEU A 120 9.30 -2.52 -2.01
C LEU A 120 10.38 -2.54 -0.93
N ALA A 121 10.27 -3.42 0.06
CA ALA A 121 11.27 -3.53 1.11
C ALA A 121 12.66 -3.79 0.54
N HIS A 122 12.81 -4.69 -0.43
CA HIS A 122 14.10 -5.00 -1.05
C HIS A 122 14.68 -3.89 -1.95
N THR A 123 13.86 -2.97 -2.45
CA THR A 123 14.31 -1.96 -3.43
C THR A 123 14.41 -0.55 -2.86
N VAL A 124 13.63 -0.23 -1.83
CA VAL A 124 13.42 1.16 -1.40
C VAL A 124 14.58 1.71 -0.57
N SER A 125 15.35 0.86 0.11
CA SER A 125 16.52 1.24 0.91
C SER A 125 17.50 0.08 0.96
N LYS A 126 18.79 0.38 1.14
CA LYS A 126 19.82 -0.64 1.43
C LYS A 126 19.68 -1.22 2.84
N ARG A 127 18.99 -0.52 3.74
CA ARG A 127 18.79 -0.90 5.15
C ARG A 127 17.30 -1.06 5.40
N SER A 128 16.75 -2.20 5.02
CA SER A 128 15.31 -2.41 5.07
C SER A 128 14.92 -3.74 5.67
N VAL A 129 13.76 -3.77 6.32
CA VAL A 129 13.13 -4.98 6.83
C VAL A 129 11.66 -5.00 6.42
N HIS A 130 11.21 -6.17 5.99
CA HIS A 130 9.81 -6.46 5.73
C HIS A 130 9.27 -7.35 6.85
N LEU A 131 8.18 -6.91 7.50
CA LEU A 131 7.49 -7.71 8.51
C LEU A 131 6.04 -7.93 8.09
N VAL A 132 5.62 -9.19 8.08
CA VAL A 132 4.21 -9.56 7.96
C VAL A 132 3.65 -9.75 9.37
N VAL A 133 2.80 -8.82 9.79
CA VAL A 133 2.20 -8.82 11.13
C VAL A 133 1.04 -9.80 11.14
N LYS A 134 1.22 -10.93 11.83
CA LYS A 134 0.19 -11.96 11.95
C LYS A 134 -1.08 -11.41 12.59
N ASP A 135 -2.21 -11.98 12.18
CA ASP A 135 -3.53 -11.68 12.74
C ASP A 135 -3.93 -10.20 12.68
N THR A 136 -3.47 -9.46 11.65
CA THR A 136 -3.87 -8.07 11.38
C THR A 136 -4.39 -7.88 9.97
N GLY A 137 -5.41 -7.02 9.81
CA GLY A 137 -5.86 -6.51 8.53
C GLY A 137 -5.11 -5.24 8.11
N HIS A 138 -5.69 -4.51 7.14
CA HIS A 138 -5.08 -3.33 6.52
C HIS A 138 -4.70 -2.22 7.53
N CYS A 139 -5.46 -2.09 8.62
CA CYS A 139 -5.26 -1.05 9.63
C CYS A 139 -4.38 -1.54 10.80
N ILE A 140 -3.15 -1.99 10.50
CA ILE A 140 -2.20 -2.52 11.49
C ILE A 140 -2.02 -1.58 12.69
N HIS A 141 -1.99 -0.27 12.46
CA HIS A 141 -1.84 0.75 13.50
C HIS A 141 -2.99 0.80 14.52
N HIS A 142 -4.20 0.36 14.15
CA HIS A 142 -5.32 0.23 15.07
C HIS A 142 -5.39 -1.16 15.71
N GLU A 143 -5.06 -2.21 14.96
CA GLU A 143 -5.19 -3.60 15.44
C GLU A 143 -4.00 -4.04 16.32
N LYS A 144 -2.79 -3.56 16.02
CA LYS A 144 -1.52 -3.90 16.68
C LYS A 144 -0.61 -2.66 16.79
N PRO A 145 -1.00 -1.61 17.53
CA PRO A 145 -0.19 -0.39 17.69
C PRO A 145 1.22 -0.65 18.27
N GLU A 146 1.39 -1.73 19.03
CA GLU A 146 2.68 -2.18 19.57
C GLU A 146 3.68 -2.55 18.48
N GLU A 147 3.21 -3.10 17.35
CA GLU A 147 4.04 -3.47 16.21
C GLU A 147 4.60 -2.23 15.51
N VAL A 148 3.75 -1.22 15.36
CA VAL A 148 4.16 0.09 14.83
C VAL A 148 5.17 0.74 15.76
N THR A 149 4.90 0.75 17.07
CA THR A 149 5.81 1.32 18.07
C THR A 149 7.17 0.62 18.06
N ARG A 150 7.19 -0.71 17.96
CA ARG A 150 8.40 -1.51 17.86
C ARG A 150 9.18 -1.20 16.59
N ALA A 151 8.51 -1.09 15.43
CA ALA A 151 9.15 -0.70 14.17
C ALA A 151 9.77 0.72 14.24
N VAL A 152 9.05 1.68 14.83
CA VAL A 152 9.55 3.04 15.03
C VAL A 152 10.78 3.04 15.94
N ARG A 153 10.74 2.32 17.06
CA ARG A 153 11.88 2.20 17.95
C ARG A 153 13.10 1.60 17.25
N ALA A 154 12.91 0.52 16.49
CA ALA A 154 13.97 -0.10 15.72
C ALA A 154 14.59 0.86 14.69
N LEU A 155 13.79 1.70 14.03
CA LEU A 155 14.29 2.74 13.13
C LEU A 155 15.10 3.81 13.88
N VAL A 156 14.64 4.27 15.04
CA VAL A 156 15.37 5.24 15.88
C VAL A 156 16.70 4.66 16.35
N ASP A 157 16.70 3.40 16.82
CA ASP A 157 17.89 2.69 17.26
C ASP A 157 18.87 2.46 16.09
N GLU A 158 18.36 2.18 14.88
CA GLU A 158 19.17 2.03 13.66
C GLU A 158 19.81 3.35 13.19
N ILE A 159 19.10 4.47 13.37
CA ILE A 159 19.61 5.80 13.01
C ILE A 159 20.67 6.28 14.01
N ASN A 160 20.47 6.03 15.31
CA ASN A 160 21.36 6.48 16.38
C ASN A 160 22.50 5.50 16.69
N GLY A 161 22.41 4.26 16.22
CA GLY A 161 23.42 3.22 16.40
C GLY A 161 24.55 3.28 15.37
N ASP A 162 25.56 2.42 15.54
CA ASP A 162 26.63 2.26 14.56
C ASP A 162 26.07 1.65 13.26
N VAL A 163 26.26 2.34 12.14
CA VAL A 163 25.65 2.08 10.82
C VAL A 163 26.02 0.70 10.27
N HIS A 164 27.12 0.11 10.75
CA HIS A 164 27.64 -1.17 10.25
C HIS A 164 26.97 -2.41 10.85
N ASP A 165 26.28 -2.29 11.98
CA ASP A 165 25.85 -3.44 12.77
C ASP A 165 24.35 -3.78 12.59
N HIS A 166 23.56 -2.89 11.96
CA HIS A 166 22.12 -3.03 11.70
C HIS A 166 21.28 -3.55 12.88
N ARG A 167 21.74 -3.33 14.12
CA ARG A 167 21.20 -3.97 15.34
C ARG A 167 19.75 -3.59 15.61
N GLY A 168 19.36 -2.36 15.26
CA GLY A 168 17.99 -1.88 15.43
C GLY A 168 17.03 -2.67 14.55
N LEU A 169 17.34 -2.79 13.26
CA LEU A 169 16.54 -3.56 12.31
C LEU A 169 16.56 -5.07 12.59
N MET A 170 17.70 -5.63 13.01
CA MET A 170 17.82 -7.06 13.37
C MET A 170 17.00 -7.45 14.61
N ALA A 171 16.61 -6.48 15.46
CA ALA A 171 15.71 -6.75 16.59
C ALA A 171 14.27 -7.07 16.15
N LEU A 172 13.91 -6.74 14.91
CA LEU A 172 12.59 -7.00 14.33
C LEU A 172 12.46 -8.40 13.73
N THR A 173 13.57 -9.07 13.46
CA THR A 173 13.61 -10.38 12.79
C THR A 173 13.79 -11.56 13.75
N LYS A 174 13.85 -11.30 15.06
CA LYS A 174 13.94 -12.29 16.13
C LYS A 174 12.58 -12.50 16.78
#